data_AF-A0A3B8L8D6-F1
#
_entry.id   AF-A0A3B8L8D6-F1
#
_cell.length_a   1.000
_cell.length_b   1.000
_cell.length_c   1.000
_cell.angle_alpha   90.00
_cell.angle_beta   90.00
_cell.angle_gamma   90.00
#
_symmetry.space_group_name_H-M   'P 1'
#
loop_
_entity.id
_entity.type
_entity.pdbx_description
1 polymer ?
#
loop_
_entity_poly.entity_id
_entity_poly.type
_entity_poly.pdbx_seq_one_letter_code
_entity_poly.pdbx_strand_id
1 'polypeptide(L)'
;MTDSNGKEPQQAVITRPGSRVAWWGLTGVVILLSLNAWLTNGHLDRQSRISREHLFWVICHEGGTPESRRDAFVTLVAEGNSVWTAARLDKLDLDGIDLSGAFLAGAIFDGSRLVDAQLMRTDLLQASLKTVDLRKAALTSAQMEEIIALKAKLDEAHLFEANLRSASLEQVHAHQANFVKADLSEAYLYMADFTGSTFTSANLSDANLEAAIFRDTDLSLAVMDGVRIVDADFSGANWWRAQGFTQSQLDELSAKFAPDEDAAAETRDDYQRWLNTTPP
;
A
#
# COMPACT_ATOMS: atom_id res chain seq x y z
N MET A 1 30.23 -110.46 0.49
CA MET A 1 30.61 -109.71 -0.71
C MET A 1 30.44 -108.23 -0.38
N THR A 2 31.58 -107.55 -0.19
CA THR A 2 31.94 -106.13 -0.50
C THR A 2 30.83 -105.25 -1.14
N ASP A 3 30.62 -103.96 -0.90
CA ASP A 3 31.35 -102.80 -0.36
C ASP A 3 30.32 -101.73 0.10
N SER A 4 30.49 -100.99 1.20
CA SER A 4 31.23 -99.72 1.40
C SER A 4 30.59 -98.42 0.86
N ASN A 5 30.33 -97.49 1.80
CA ASN A 5 30.43 -96.02 1.77
C ASN A 5 29.57 -95.13 0.83
N GLY A 6 28.67 -94.37 1.47
CA GLY A 6 28.85 -92.91 1.65
C GLY A 6 28.06 -91.94 0.74
N LYS A 7 27.12 -91.17 1.33
CA LYS A 7 27.01 -89.69 1.22
C LYS A 7 25.82 -89.11 2.03
N GLU A 8 26.04 -87.90 2.53
CA GLU A 8 25.29 -87.02 3.46
C GLU A 8 23.81 -86.67 3.13
N PRO A 9 23.04 -86.13 4.10
CA PRO A 9 21.62 -85.79 3.90
C PRO A 9 21.46 -84.45 3.17
N GLN A 10 20.64 -84.43 2.12
CA GLN A 10 20.23 -83.18 1.46
C GLN A 10 19.10 -82.51 2.24
N GLN A 11 19.30 -81.23 2.56
CA GLN A 11 18.33 -80.34 3.21
C GLN A 11 17.07 -80.21 2.34
N ALA A 12 15.90 -80.46 2.94
CA ALA A 12 14.62 -80.16 2.33
C ALA A 12 14.41 -78.64 2.29
N VAL A 13 14.61 -78.04 1.12
CA VAL A 13 14.23 -76.66 0.83
C VAL A 13 12.71 -76.59 0.74
N ILE A 14 12.07 -76.07 1.79
CA ILE A 14 10.66 -75.66 1.76
C ILE A 14 10.58 -74.40 0.89
N THR A 15 10.17 -74.53 -0.37
CA THR A 15 9.79 -73.37 -1.19
C THR A 15 8.42 -72.86 -0.73
N ARG A 16 8.39 -71.73 -0.02
CA ARG A 16 7.15 -70.95 0.17
C ARG A 16 6.78 -70.27 -1.15
N PRO A 17 5.59 -70.49 -1.73
CA PRO A 17 5.15 -69.67 -2.86
C PRO A 17 4.61 -68.34 -2.32
N GLY A 18 5.04 -67.22 -2.93
CA GLY A 18 4.26 -65.98 -2.90
C GLY A 18 4.85 -64.79 -2.16
N SER A 19 5.95 -64.20 -2.66
CA SER A 19 6.35 -62.82 -2.32
C SER A 19 6.13 -61.82 -3.46
N ARG A 20 5.99 -62.30 -4.71
CA ARG A 20 5.85 -61.44 -5.89
C ARG A 20 4.43 -60.86 -6.03
N VAL A 21 3.38 -61.61 -5.73
CA VAL A 21 1.98 -61.16 -5.89
C VAL A 21 1.62 -60.01 -4.92
N ALA A 22 2.18 -60.02 -3.70
CA ALA A 22 1.96 -58.97 -2.71
C ALA A 22 2.61 -57.63 -3.09
N TRP A 23 3.77 -57.65 -3.75
CA TRP A 23 4.50 -56.44 -4.19
C TRP A 23 3.81 -55.72 -5.36
N TRP A 24 3.27 -56.47 -6.34
CA TRP A 24 2.48 -55.90 -7.44
C TRP A 24 1.15 -55.31 -6.95
N GLY A 25 0.54 -55.90 -5.92
CA GLY A 25 -0.65 -55.34 -5.28
C GLY A 25 -0.38 -54.00 -4.57
N LEU A 26 0.70 -53.93 -3.80
CA LEU A 26 1.09 -52.70 -3.07
C LEU A 26 1.50 -51.55 -4.00
N THR A 27 2.28 -51.84 -5.05
CA THR A 27 2.65 -50.83 -6.06
C THR A 27 1.44 -50.36 -6.86
N GLY A 28 0.53 -51.26 -7.23
CA GLY A 28 -0.74 -50.89 -7.87
C GLY A 28 -1.62 -49.97 -7.00
N VAL A 29 -1.71 -50.26 -5.70
CA VAL A 29 -2.45 -49.41 -4.74
C VAL A 29 -1.82 -48.02 -4.59
N VAL A 30 -0.49 -47.93 -4.51
CA VAL A 30 0.20 -46.63 -4.42
C VAL A 30 0.02 -45.79 -5.69
N ILE A 31 0.06 -46.42 -6.87
CA ILE A 31 -0.20 -45.74 -8.14
C ILE A 31 -1.66 -45.24 -8.18
N LEU A 32 -2.62 -46.07 -7.76
CA LEU A 32 -4.03 -45.67 -7.72
C LEU A 32 -4.30 -44.55 -6.73
N LEU A 33 -3.69 -44.57 -5.53
CA LEU A 33 -3.82 -43.48 -4.56
C LEU A 33 -3.16 -42.20 -5.07
N SER A 34 -1.99 -42.30 -5.70
CA SER A 34 -1.31 -41.15 -6.30
C SER A 34 -2.12 -40.55 -7.46
N LEU A 35 -2.70 -41.40 -8.32
CA LEU A 35 -3.56 -40.96 -9.41
C LEU A 35 -4.86 -40.35 -8.89
N ASN A 36 -5.47 -40.95 -7.87
CA ASN A 36 -6.66 -40.40 -7.23
C ASN A 36 -6.37 -39.03 -6.59
N ALA A 37 -5.28 -38.90 -5.84
CA ALA A 37 -4.83 -37.63 -5.27
C ALA A 37 -4.56 -36.57 -6.35
N TRP A 38 -3.93 -36.96 -7.46
CA TRP A 38 -3.68 -36.07 -8.60
C TRP A 38 -4.98 -35.61 -9.27
N LEU A 39 -5.92 -36.53 -9.52
CA LEU A 39 -7.22 -36.20 -10.09
C LEU A 39 -8.05 -35.31 -9.16
N THR A 40 -8.09 -35.62 -7.86
CA THR A 40 -8.82 -34.80 -6.87
C THR A 40 -8.19 -33.42 -6.75
N ASN A 41 -6.86 -33.31 -6.72
CA ASN A 41 -6.19 -32.01 -6.71
C ASN A 41 -6.48 -31.23 -8.00
N GLY A 42 -6.47 -31.88 -9.16
CA GLY A 42 -6.80 -31.23 -10.43
C GLY A 42 -8.26 -30.76 -10.50
N HIS A 43 -9.20 -31.50 -9.91
CA HIS A 43 -10.61 -31.08 -9.82
C HIS A 43 -10.80 -29.92 -8.84
N LEU A 44 -10.16 -29.96 -7.67
CA LEU A 44 -10.20 -28.88 -6.68
C LEU A 44 -9.56 -27.60 -7.23
N ASP A 45 -8.43 -27.71 -7.94
CA ASP A 45 -7.77 -26.57 -8.59
C ASP A 45 -8.67 -25.96 -9.67
N ARG A 46 -9.30 -26.77 -10.53
CA ARG A 46 -10.26 -26.27 -11.52
C ARG A 46 -11.48 -25.59 -10.88
N GLN A 47 -12.05 -26.16 -9.82
CA GLN A 47 -13.18 -25.53 -9.11
C GLN A 47 -12.78 -24.23 -8.43
N SER A 48 -11.60 -24.18 -7.80
CA SER A 48 -11.02 -22.97 -7.23
C SER A 48 -10.79 -21.89 -8.29
N ARG A 49 -10.23 -22.25 -9.45
CA ARG A 49 -10.06 -21.32 -10.57
C ARG A 49 -11.38 -20.77 -11.11
N ILE A 50 -12.39 -21.63 -11.29
CA ILE A 50 -13.74 -21.21 -11.72
C ILE A 50 -14.37 -20.28 -10.67
N SER A 51 -14.17 -20.56 -9.38
CA SER A 51 -14.63 -19.70 -8.29
C SER A 51 -13.99 -18.30 -8.37
N ARG A 52 -12.66 -18.24 -8.56
CA ARG A 52 -11.93 -16.96 -8.67
C ARG A 52 -12.32 -16.16 -9.91
N GLU A 53 -12.45 -16.80 -11.05
CA GLU A 53 -12.90 -16.15 -12.29
C GLU A 53 -14.32 -15.58 -12.12
N HIS A 54 -15.21 -16.33 -11.45
CA HIS A 54 -16.55 -15.85 -11.14
C HIS A 54 -16.52 -14.64 -10.18
N LEU A 55 -15.73 -14.69 -9.10
CA LEU A 55 -15.60 -13.57 -8.16
C LEU A 55 -15.00 -12.33 -8.84
N PHE A 56 -14.01 -12.50 -9.70
CA PHE A 56 -13.44 -11.38 -10.47
C PHE A 56 -14.47 -10.78 -11.44
N TRP A 57 -15.28 -11.63 -12.08
CA TRP A 57 -16.40 -11.17 -12.91
C TRP A 57 -17.41 -10.36 -12.09
N VAL A 58 -17.75 -10.80 -10.87
CA VAL A 58 -18.66 -10.06 -9.96
C VAL A 58 -18.11 -8.66 -9.67
N ILE A 59 -16.81 -8.50 -9.44
CA ILE A 59 -16.17 -7.21 -9.16
C ILE A 59 -16.29 -6.23 -10.32
N CYS A 60 -16.11 -6.72 -11.56
CA CYS A 60 -15.99 -5.89 -12.75
C CYS A 60 -17.31 -5.67 -13.51
N HIS A 61 -18.35 -6.46 -13.25
CA HIS A 61 -19.62 -6.42 -13.96
C HIS A 61 -20.48 -5.19 -13.58
N GLU A 62 -21.05 -4.52 -14.59
CA GLU A 62 -21.81 -3.27 -14.44
C GLU A 62 -23.12 -3.35 -13.63
N GLY A 63 -23.66 -4.55 -13.39
CA GLY A 63 -24.91 -4.76 -12.64
C GLY A 63 -24.69 -5.27 -11.21
N GLY A 64 -23.43 -5.44 -10.77
CA GLY A 64 -23.12 -5.87 -9.41
C GLY A 64 -23.42 -4.75 -8.41
N THR A 65 -24.13 -5.06 -7.32
CA THR A 65 -24.30 -4.10 -6.23
C THR A 65 -22.95 -3.88 -5.52
N PRO A 66 -22.71 -2.71 -4.91
CA PRO A 66 -21.49 -2.46 -4.13
C PRO A 66 -21.20 -3.55 -3.11
N GLU A 67 -22.22 -4.10 -2.46
CA GLU A 67 -22.09 -5.17 -1.47
C GLU A 67 -21.56 -6.46 -2.09
N SER A 68 -22.15 -6.90 -3.21
CA SER A 68 -21.70 -8.13 -3.90
C SER A 68 -20.27 -8.00 -4.43
N ARG A 69 -19.90 -6.82 -4.94
CA ARG A 69 -18.55 -6.52 -5.44
C ARG A 69 -17.55 -6.52 -4.30
N ARG A 70 -17.89 -5.89 -3.18
CA ARG A 70 -17.10 -5.87 -1.95
C ARG A 70 -16.89 -7.29 -1.41
N ASP A 71 -17.93 -8.08 -1.25
CA ASP A 71 -17.82 -9.44 -0.71
C ASP A 71 -16.96 -10.33 -1.61
N ALA A 72 -17.10 -10.20 -2.93
CA ALA A 72 -16.25 -10.90 -3.88
C ALA A 72 -14.78 -10.47 -3.78
N PHE A 73 -14.53 -9.17 -3.67
CA PHE A 73 -13.19 -8.61 -3.50
C PHE A 73 -12.53 -9.09 -2.21
N VAL A 74 -13.22 -8.96 -1.07
CA VAL A 74 -12.72 -9.40 0.24
C VAL A 74 -12.44 -10.90 0.24
N THR A 75 -13.29 -11.70 -0.40
CA THR A 75 -13.07 -13.15 -0.54
C THR A 75 -11.78 -13.45 -1.30
N LEU A 76 -11.56 -12.78 -2.43
CA LEU A 76 -10.34 -12.96 -3.22
C LEU A 76 -9.08 -12.49 -2.49
N VAL A 77 -9.16 -11.39 -1.71
CA VAL A 77 -8.06 -10.96 -0.83
C VAL A 77 -7.76 -12.03 0.21
N ALA A 78 -8.78 -12.60 0.87
CA ALA A 78 -8.61 -13.68 1.84
C ALA A 78 -8.03 -14.97 1.21
N GLU A 79 -8.28 -15.21 -0.08
CA GLU A 79 -7.67 -16.30 -0.85
C GLU A 79 -6.23 -16.01 -1.31
N GLY A 80 -5.67 -14.84 -0.97
CA GLY A 80 -4.31 -14.44 -1.27
C GLY A 80 -4.11 -13.76 -2.61
N ASN A 81 -5.18 -13.26 -3.26
CA ASN A 81 -5.01 -12.46 -4.48
C ASN A 81 -4.43 -11.08 -4.15
N SER A 82 -3.25 -10.79 -4.69
CA SER A 82 -2.55 -9.52 -4.50
C SER A 82 -2.52 -8.65 -5.77
N VAL A 83 -3.04 -9.13 -6.91
CA VAL A 83 -2.99 -8.41 -8.18
C VAL A 83 -4.37 -7.91 -8.56
N TRP A 84 -4.47 -6.59 -8.72
CA TRP A 84 -5.69 -5.82 -8.89
C TRP A 84 -5.53 -4.67 -9.88
N THR A 85 -4.57 -4.81 -10.80
CA THR A 85 -4.26 -3.80 -11.81
C THR A 85 -5.52 -3.40 -12.59
N ALA A 86 -5.81 -2.10 -12.63
CA ALA A 86 -6.99 -1.51 -13.25
C ALA A 86 -8.35 -2.04 -12.74
N ALA A 87 -8.40 -2.65 -11.55
CA ALA A 87 -9.64 -3.15 -10.98
C ALA A 87 -10.61 -2.00 -10.67
N ARG A 88 -11.90 -2.23 -10.94
CA ARG A 88 -12.97 -1.33 -10.53
C ARG A 88 -13.35 -1.64 -9.08
N LEU A 89 -12.95 -0.78 -8.17
CA LEU A 89 -13.17 -0.89 -6.72
C LEU A 89 -13.87 0.36 -6.18
N ASP A 90 -14.64 1.04 -7.03
CA ASP A 90 -15.37 2.28 -6.72
C ASP A 90 -16.58 2.02 -5.82
N LYS A 91 -16.81 2.95 -4.88
CA LYS A 91 -17.94 2.97 -3.93
C LYS A 91 -18.04 1.74 -3.03
N LEU A 92 -16.93 1.07 -2.76
CA LEU A 92 -16.87 -0.09 -1.88
C LEU A 92 -16.58 0.33 -0.44
N ASP A 93 -17.15 -0.39 0.53
CA ASP A 93 -16.78 -0.29 1.94
C ASP A 93 -15.69 -1.32 2.26
N LEU A 94 -14.45 -0.84 2.33
CA LEU A 94 -13.23 -1.61 2.52
C LEU A 94 -12.49 -1.17 3.79
N ASP A 95 -13.21 -0.63 4.77
CA ASP A 95 -12.62 -0.21 6.04
C ASP A 95 -11.82 -1.36 6.69
N GLY A 96 -10.61 -1.05 7.14
CA GLY A 96 -9.71 -1.99 7.82
C GLY A 96 -9.14 -3.11 6.95
N ILE A 97 -9.37 -3.12 5.63
CA ILE A 97 -8.85 -4.18 4.76
C ILE A 97 -7.31 -4.20 4.76
N ASP A 98 -6.72 -5.39 4.72
CA ASP A 98 -5.29 -5.55 4.49
C ASP A 98 -5.01 -5.82 3.01
N LEU A 99 -4.37 -4.85 2.37
CA LEU A 99 -3.89 -4.90 0.99
C LEU A 99 -2.38 -4.68 0.96
N SER A 100 -1.66 -4.87 2.07
CA SER A 100 -0.22 -4.61 2.15
C SER A 100 0.55 -5.35 1.06
N GLY A 101 1.36 -4.63 0.29
CA GLY A 101 2.13 -5.19 -0.83
C GLY A 101 1.32 -5.57 -2.07
N ALA A 102 0.02 -5.22 -2.14
CA ALA A 102 -0.80 -5.49 -3.32
C ALA A 102 -0.43 -4.59 -4.51
N PHE A 103 -0.63 -5.14 -5.71
CA PHE A 103 -0.49 -4.45 -7.00
C PHE A 103 -1.83 -3.89 -7.44
N LEU A 104 -2.02 -2.60 -7.23
CA LEU A 104 -3.25 -1.83 -7.45
C LEU A 104 -3.07 -0.74 -8.51
N ALA A 105 -2.01 -0.83 -9.34
CA ALA A 105 -1.73 0.16 -10.37
C ALA A 105 -2.96 0.39 -11.28
N GLY A 106 -3.37 1.63 -11.43
CA GLY A 106 -4.54 2.05 -12.19
C GLY A 106 -5.90 1.63 -11.61
N ALA A 107 -5.96 1.03 -10.42
CA ALA A 107 -7.22 0.67 -9.78
C ALA A 107 -8.07 1.91 -9.47
N ILE A 108 -9.39 1.75 -9.47
CA ILE A 108 -10.34 2.85 -9.26
C ILE A 108 -11.03 2.65 -7.92
N PHE A 109 -10.72 3.47 -6.93
CA PHE A 109 -11.34 3.50 -5.60
C PHE A 109 -12.27 4.70 -5.40
N ASP A 110 -12.72 5.32 -6.48
CA ASP A 110 -13.53 6.54 -6.42
C ASP A 110 -14.74 6.38 -5.49
N GLY A 111 -14.83 7.23 -4.47
CA GLY A 111 -15.91 7.24 -3.48
C GLY A 111 -15.93 6.04 -2.52
N SER A 112 -14.90 5.20 -2.52
CA SER A 112 -14.79 4.07 -1.58
C SER A 112 -14.37 4.52 -0.18
N ARG A 113 -14.62 3.66 0.80
CA ARG A 113 -14.15 3.81 2.17
C ARG A 113 -13.02 2.82 2.43
N LEU A 114 -11.90 3.32 2.92
CA LEU A 114 -10.67 2.61 3.26
C LEU A 114 -10.13 3.15 4.60
N VAL A 115 -11.04 3.47 5.52
CA VAL A 115 -10.65 3.97 6.86
C VAL A 115 -9.91 2.86 7.59
N ASP A 116 -8.78 3.19 8.23
CA ASP A 116 -7.90 2.22 8.92
C ASP A 116 -7.34 1.08 8.02
N ALA A 117 -7.46 1.18 6.69
CA ALA A 117 -6.95 0.16 5.77
C ALA A 117 -5.41 0.05 5.82
N GLN A 118 -4.90 -1.17 5.66
CA GLN A 118 -3.46 -1.44 5.57
C GLN A 118 -3.03 -1.47 4.10
N LEU A 119 -2.33 -0.42 3.69
CA LEU A 119 -1.85 -0.17 2.32
C LEU A 119 -0.33 -0.03 2.30
N MET A 120 0.36 -0.68 3.25
CA MET A 120 1.82 -0.57 3.36
C MET A 120 2.47 -1.18 2.12
N ARG A 121 3.42 -0.45 1.51
CA ARG A 121 4.18 -0.91 0.33
C ARG A 121 3.29 -1.35 -0.86
N THR A 122 2.05 -0.86 -0.96
CA THR A 122 1.20 -1.11 -2.13
C THR A 122 1.72 -0.36 -3.35
N ASP A 123 1.47 -0.92 -4.53
CA ASP A 123 1.61 -0.21 -5.79
C ASP A 123 0.26 0.36 -6.23
N LEU A 124 0.08 1.66 -6.05
CA LEU A 124 -1.08 2.47 -6.44
C LEU A 124 -0.74 3.39 -7.62
N LEU A 125 0.31 3.11 -8.40
CA LEU A 125 0.71 3.93 -9.55
C LEU A 125 -0.51 4.26 -10.43
N GLN A 126 -0.75 5.54 -10.69
CA GLN A 126 -1.86 6.04 -11.52
C GLN A 126 -3.27 5.62 -11.06
N ALA A 127 -3.44 5.18 -9.80
CA ALA A 127 -4.75 4.84 -9.27
C ALA A 127 -5.67 6.07 -9.13
N SER A 128 -6.97 5.86 -9.33
CA SER A 128 -7.99 6.89 -9.09
C SER A 128 -8.53 6.73 -7.68
N LEU A 129 -8.34 7.76 -6.85
CA LEU A 129 -8.70 7.82 -5.43
C LEU A 129 -9.65 9.02 -5.18
N LYS A 130 -10.47 9.39 -6.16
CA LYS A 130 -11.30 10.60 -6.06
C LYS A 130 -12.32 10.45 -4.96
N THR A 131 -12.41 11.42 -4.06
CA THR A 131 -13.37 11.42 -2.93
C THR A 131 -13.27 10.20 -2.01
N VAL A 132 -12.17 9.43 -2.09
CA VAL A 132 -11.95 8.25 -1.24
C VAL A 132 -11.77 8.69 0.22
N ASP A 133 -12.23 7.85 1.14
CA ASP A 133 -12.01 8.03 2.58
C ASP A 133 -10.86 7.12 3.04
N LEU A 134 -9.66 7.69 3.16
CA LEU A 134 -8.41 7.04 3.60
C LEU A 134 -7.98 7.51 5.00
N ARG A 135 -8.91 8.01 5.82
CA ARG A 135 -8.59 8.45 7.18
C ARG A 135 -7.92 7.31 7.96
N LYS A 136 -6.81 7.62 8.64
CA LYS A 136 -6.02 6.66 9.43
C LYS A 136 -5.44 5.48 8.64
N ALA A 137 -5.48 5.51 7.30
CA ALA A 137 -4.93 4.43 6.50
C ALA A 137 -3.39 4.36 6.66
N ALA A 138 -2.86 3.14 6.69
CA ALA A 138 -1.43 2.89 6.75
C ALA A 138 -0.84 2.82 5.33
N LEU A 139 -0.27 3.91 4.85
CA LEU A 139 0.29 4.09 3.50
C LEU A 139 1.83 4.13 3.51
N THR A 140 2.46 3.57 4.54
CA THR A 140 3.92 3.60 4.71
C THR A 140 4.62 2.95 3.52
N SER A 141 5.52 3.69 2.87
CA SER A 141 6.26 3.30 1.68
C SER A 141 5.39 2.89 0.47
N ALA A 142 4.12 3.31 0.43
CA ALA A 142 3.26 3.08 -0.73
C ALA A 142 3.79 3.81 -1.97
N GLN A 143 3.69 3.17 -3.13
CA GLN A 143 3.99 3.78 -4.42
C GLN A 143 2.70 4.39 -4.97
N MET A 144 2.61 5.70 -5.00
CA MET A 144 1.41 6.48 -5.31
C MET A 144 1.74 7.58 -6.33
N GLU A 145 2.73 7.34 -7.18
CA GLU A 145 3.10 8.24 -8.27
C GLU A 145 1.91 8.42 -9.23
N GLU A 146 1.68 9.67 -9.66
CA GLU A 146 0.62 10.05 -10.60
C GLU A 146 -0.82 9.64 -10.20
N ILE A 147 -1.10 9.41 -8.91
CA ILE A 147 -2.48 9.17 -8.45
C ILE A 147 -3.39 10.39 -8.68
N ILE A 148 -4.70 10.14 -8.72
CA ILE A 148 -5.72 11.20 -8.72
C ILE A 148 -6.57 11.09 -7.45
N ALA A 149 -6.24 11.86 -6.41
CA ALA A 149 -6.93 11.86 -5.12
C ALA A 149 -7.74 13.15 -4.87
N LEU A 150 -8.34 13.72 -5.91
CA LEU A 150 -9.18 14.92 -5.83
C LEU A 150 -10.21 14.77 -4.69
N LYS A 151 -10.19 15.69 -3.72
CA LYS A 151 -11.10 15.72 -2.56
C LYS A 151 -11.06 14.46 -1.68
N ALA A 152 -9.97 13.70 -1.71
CA ALA A 152 -9.78 12.57 -0.81
C ALA A 152 -9.64 13.04 0.64
N LYS A 153 -10.00 12.16 1.58
CA LYS A 153 -9.79 12.36 3.02
C LYS A 153 -8.63 11.49 3.47
N LEU A 154 -7.59 12.12 3.99
CA LEU A 154 -6.36 11.54 4.50
C LEU A 154 -6.11 11.97 5.96
N ASP A 155 -7.14 12.42 6.68
CA ASP A 155 -6.97 12.82 8.08
C ASP A 155 -6.33 11.69 8.89
N GLU A 156 -5.27 12.02 9.62
CA GLU A 156 -4.47 11.09 10.44
C GLU A 156 -3.83 9.93 9.64
N ALA A 157 -3.76 9.99 8.30
CA ALA A 157 -3.14 8.93 7.49
C ALA A 157 -1.61 8.86 7.67
N HIS A 158 -1.03 7.66 7.51
CA HIS A 158 0.39 7.41 7.71
C HIS A 158 1.13 7.20 6.38
N LEU A 159 1.65 8.28 5.80
CA LEU A 159 2.37 8.30 4.51
C LEU A 159 3.89 8.38 4.66
N PHE A 160 4.46 7.83 5.75
CA PHE A 160 5.91 7.79 5.95
C PHE A 160 6.62 7.13 4.76
N GLU A 161 7.59 7.84 4.16
CA GLU A 161 8.34 7.40 2.97
C GLU A 161 7.47 7.00 1.76
N ALA A 162 6.22 7.49 1.66
CA ALA A 162 5.37 7.27 0.49
C ALA A 162 5.88 8.06 -0.73
N ASN A 163 5.75 7.48 -1.93
CA ASN A 163 6.05 8.16 -3.19
C ASN A 163 4.75 8.72 -3.78
N LEU A 164 4.58 10.04 -3.78
CA LEU A 164 3.45 10.80 -4.32
C LEU A 164 3.92 11.74 -5.46
N ARG A 165 5.03 11.40 -6.15
CA ARG A 165 5.55 12.23 -7.24
C ARG A 165 4.46 12.46 -8.29
N SER A 166 4.29 13.73 -8.69
CA SER A 166 3.29 14.17 -9.68
C SER A 166 1.84 13.79 -9.33
N ALA A 167 1.52 13.50 -8.06
CA ALA A 167 0.16 13.18 -7.62
C ALA A 167 -0.77 14.40 -7.71
N SER A 168 -2.03 14.19 -8.11
CA SER A 168 -3.09 15.19 -7.98
C SER A 168 -3.80 15.02 -6.63
N LEU A 169 -3.47 15.92 -5.70
CA LEU A 169 -3.98 15.98 -4.33
C LEU A 169 -4.82 17.25 -4.11
N GLU A 170 -5.46 17.73 -5.17
CA GLU A 170 -6.28 18.95 -5.14
C GLU A 170 -7.45 18.81 -4.15
N GLN A 171 -7.64 19.82 -3.32
CA GLN A 171 -8.73 19.90 -2.32
C GLN A 171 -8.78 18.71 -1.35
N VAL A 172 -7.65 18.04 -1.13
CA VAL A 172 -7.52 16.96 -0.15
C VAL A 172 -7.62 17.49 1.27
N HIS A 173 -8.22 16.71 2.16
CA HIS A 173 -8.22 16.97 3.59
C HIS A 173 -7.25 16.01 4.26
N ALA A 174 -6.12 16.49 4.76
CA ALA A 174 -5.06 15.69 5.37
C ALA A 174 -4.67 16.32 6.70
N HIS A 175 -5.63 16.49 7.62
CA HIS A 175 -5.33 17.02 8.94
C HIS A 175 -4.51 16.00 9.73
N GLN A 176 -3.44 16.44 10.41
CA GLN A 176 -2.60 15.59 11.27
C GLN A 176 -2.04 14.33 10.57
N ALA A 177 -1.89 14.37 9.25
CA ALA A 177 -1.30 13.29 8.49
C ALA A 177 0.23 13.30 8.61
N ASN A 178 0.83 12.13 8.44
CA ASN A 178 2.28 11.96 8.51
C ASN A 178 2.87 11.77 7.11
N PHE A 179 3.53 12.80 6.58
CA PHE A 179 4.27 12.81 5.32
C PHE A 179 5.79 12.80 5.54
N VAL A 180 6.28 12.36 6.70
CA VAL A 180 7.72 12.32 6.99
C VAL A 180 8.45 11.53 5.90
N LYS A 181 9.44 12.17 5.28
CA LYS A 181 10.22 11.65 4.13
C LYS A 181 9.39 11.23 2.91
N ALA A 182 8.14 11.65 2.79
CA ALA A 182 7.36 11.40 1.58
C ALA A 182 7.93 12.21 0.41
N ASP A 183 7.81 11.68 -0.80
CA ASP A 183 8.15 12.39 -2.03
C ASP A 183 6.87 12.94 -2.67
N LEU A 184 6.64 14.24 -2.55
CA LEU A 184 5.55 14.99 -3.19
C LEU A 184 6.11 15.91 -4.30
N SER A 185 7.28 15.61 -4.86
CA SER A 185 7.81 16.42 -5.96
C SER A 185 6.83 16.49 -7.13
N GLU A 186 6.71 17.67 -7.73
CA GLU A 186 5.81 17.96 -8.85
C GLU A 186 4.30 17.74 -8.54
N ALA A 187 3.91 17.54 -7.27
CA ALA A 187 2.52 17.28 -6.91
C ALA A 187 1.62 18.52 -7.05
N TYR A 188 0.34 18.29 -7.37
CA TYR A 188 -0.69 19.31 -7.44
C TYR A 188 -1.49 19.34 -6.15
N LEU A 189 -1.26 20.36 -5.32
CA LEU A 189 -1.80 20.49 -3.96
C LEU A 189 -2.75 21.70 -3.82
N TYR A 190 -3.37 22.13 -4.94
CA TYR A 190 -4.25 23.29 -4.98
C TYR A 190 -5.40 23.16 -3.97
N MET A 191 -5.56 24.15 -3.08
CA MET A 191 -6.58 24.17 -2.03
C MET A 191 -6.58 22.95 -1.09
N ALA A 192 -5.47 22.23 -0.97
CA ALA A 192 -5.36 21.12 -0.02
C ALA A 192 -5.19 21.64 1.42
N ASP A 193 -5.77 20.94 2.39
CA ASP A 193 -5.67 21.25 3.81
C ASP A 193 -4.77 20.24 4.52
N PHE A 194 -3.62 20.70 4.99
CA PHE A 194 -2.62 19.92 5.71
C PHE A 194 -2.49 20.34 7.17
N THR A 195 -3.49 21.00 7.75
CA THR A 195 -3.41 21.56 9.11
C THR A 195 -2.92 20.51 10.14
N GLY A 196 -1.85 20.83 10.86
CA GLY A 196 -1.24 19.97 11.87
C GLY A 196 -0.45 18.76 11.33
N SER A 197 -0.25 18.65 10.02
CA SER A 197 0.53 17.56 9.43
C SER A 197 2.04 17.70 9.58
N THR A 198 2.74 16.58 9.48
CA THR A 198 4.20 16.52 9.58
C THR A 198 4.82 16.22 8.21
N PHE A 199 5.71 17.09 7.73
CA PHE A 199 6.46 16.99 6.49
C PHE A 199 7.97 16.94 6.73
N THR A 200 8.42 16.50 7.91
CA THR A 200 9.85 16.43 8.23
C THR A 200 10.61 15.65 7.16
N SER A 201 11.61 16.28 6.54
CA SER A 201 12.40 15.72 5.44
C SER A 201 11.60 15.28 4.20
N ALA A 202 10.37 15.76 4.01
CA ALA A 202 9.59 15.51 2.80
C ALA A 202 10.16 16.30 1.61
N ASN A 203 9.98 15.77 0.40
CA ASN A 203 10.32 16.46 -0.84
C ASN A 203 9.05 17.09 -1.43
N LEU A 204 9.01 18.42 -1.56
CA LEU A 204 7.93 19.19 -2.19
C LEU A 204 8.46 20.01 -3.38
N SER A 205 9.62 19.63 -3.94
CA SER A 205 10.22 20.35 -5.07
C SER A 205 9.25 20.44 -6.25
N ASP A 206 9.15 21.62 -6.84
CA ASP A 206 8.26 21.93 -7.98
C ASP A 206 6.76 21.66 -7.70
N ALA A 207 6.38 21.43 -6.45
CA ALA A 207 4.99 21.22 -6.09
C ALA A 207 4.19 22.53 -6.17
N ASN A 208 2.91 22.37 -6.50
CA ASN A 208 1.98 23.48 -6.58
C ASN A 208 1.12 23.57 -5.32
N LEU A 209 1.45 24.48 -4.41
CA LEU A 209 0.75 24.73 -3.15
C LEU A 209 -0.23 25.91 -3.22
N GLU A 210 -0.69 26.31 -4.41
CA GLU A 210 -1.59 27.47 -4.51
C GLU A 210 -2.84 27.29 -3.64
N ALA A 211 -3.12 28.27 -2.79
CA ALA A 211 -4.22 28.26 -1.82
C ALA A 211 -4.21 27.07 -0.84
N ALA A 212 -3.09 26.36 -0.68
CA ALA A 212 -2.98 25.27 0.27
C ALA A 212 -2.84 25.78 1.72
N ILE A 213 -3.32 25.00 2.67
CA ILE A 213 -3.30 25.33 4.10
C ILE A 213 -2.27 24.45 4.79
N PHE A 214 -1.16 25.04 5.23
CA PHE A 214 -0.06 24.42 5.97
C PHE A 214 -0.03 24.86 7.43
N ARG A 215 -1.19 25.20 8.01
CA ARG A 215 -1.26 25.68 9.40
C ARG A 215 -0.71 24.66 10.39
N ASP A 216 0.08 25.13 11.35
CA ASP A 216 0.64 24.30 12.42
C ASP A 216 1.41 23.06 11.90
N THR A 217 2.00 23.15 10.69
CA THR A 217 2.76 22.04 10.10
C THR A 217 4.23 22.05 10.52
N ASP A 218 4.81 20.86 10.62
CA ASP A 218 6.27 20.69 10.75
C ASP A 218 6.90 20.46 9.37
N LEU A 219 7.58 21.47 8.86
CA LEU A 219 8.33 21.51 7.60
C LEU A 219 9.85 21.34 7.81
N SER A 220 10.28 20.85 8.98
CA SER A 220 11.71 20.68 9.28
C SER A 220 12.43 19.85 8.23
N LEU A 221 13.46 20.43 7.61
CA LEU A 221 14.25 19.78 6.55
C LEU A 221 13.44 19.42 5.29
N ALA A 222 12.20 19.92 5.14
CA ALA A 222 11.45 19.75 3.91
C ALA A 222 12.16 20.47 2.75
N VAL A 223 12.12 19.89 1.56
CA VAL A 223 12.72 20.46 0.34
C VAL A 223 11.63 21.20 -0.44
N MET A 224 11.83 22.49 -0.68
CA MET A 224 10.84 23.40 -1.26
C MET A 224 11.35 24.06 -2.57
N ASP A 225 12.38 23.50 -3.20
CA ASP A 225 12.96 24.06 -4.43
C ASP A 225 11.90 24.18 -5.53
N GLY A 226 11.72 25.36 -6.11
CA GLY A 226 10.74 25.57 -7.21
C GLY A 226 9.27 25.54 -6.79
N VAL A 227 8.97 25.42 -5.49
CA VAL A 227 7.59 25.36 -4.99
C VAL A 227 6.80 26.63 -5.34
N ARG A 228 5.50 26.48 -5.64
CA ARG A 228 4.59 27.62 -5.80
C ARG A 228 3.72 27.79 -4.56
N ILE A 229 3.85 28.91 -3.86
CA ILE A 229 3.14 29.21 -2.58
C ILE A 229 2.12 30.34 -2.66
N VAL A 230 1.61 30.64 -3.87
CA VAL A 230 0.64 31.73 -4.07
C VAL A 230 -0.61 31.48 -3.22
N ASP A 231 -1.00 32.44 -2.39
CA ASP A 231 -2.15 32.37 -1.48
C ASP A 231 -2.11 31.20 -0.48
N ALA A 232 -0.94 30.57 -0.29
CA ALA A 232 -0.78 29.51 0.71
C ALA A 232 -0.71 30.10 2.13
N ASP A 233 -1.23 29.35 3.10
CA ASP A 233 -1.25 29.73 4.51
C ASP A 233 -0.27 28.89 5.33
N PHE A 234 0.77 29.53 5.86
CA PHE A 234 1.79 28.89 6.70
C PHE A 234 1.70 29.30 8.18
N SER A 235 0.54 29.81 8.63
CA SER A 235 0.38 30.27 10.02
C SER A 235 0.69 29.16 11.03
N GLY A 236 1.57 29.42 11.99
CA GLY A 236 1.99 28.42 12.98
C GLY A 236 2.97 27.35 12.47
N ALA A 237 3.27 27.31 11.17
CA ALA A 237 4.25 26.39 10.60
C ALA A 237 5.70 26.85 10.87
N ASN A 238 6.63 25.91 11.00
CA ASN A 238 8.06 26.20 11.16
C ASN A 238 8.81 26.32 9.81
N TRP A 239 8.23 27.04 8.85
CA TRP A 239 8.71 27.15 7.46
C TRP A 239 10.18 27.59 7.32
N TRP A 240 10.74 28.32 8.30
CA TRP A 240 12.16 28.70 8.31
C TRP A 240 13.13 27.51 8.46
N ARG A 241 12.62 26.32 8.78
CA ARG A 241 13.37 25.06 8.84
C ARG A 241 13.34 24.27 7.54
N ALA A 242 12.54 24.69 6.57
CA ALA A 242 12.57 24.13 5.23
C ALA A 242 13.78 24.66 4.45
N GLN A 243 14.12 23.97 3.37
CA GLN A 243 15.21 24.29 2.45
C GLN A 243 14.64 24.60 1.06
N GLY A 244 15.38 25.32 0.22
CA GLY A 244 15.01 25.53 -1.19
C GLY A 244 14.06 26.70 -1.47
N PHE A 245 13.53 27.38 -0.45
CA PHE A 245 12.82 28.65 -0.67
C PHE A 245 13.75 29.70 -1.29
N THR A 246 13.22 30.46 -2.25
CA THR A 246 13.88 31.65 -2.78
C THR A 246 13.85 32.79 -1.77
N GLN A 247 14.76 33.77 -1.92
CA GLN A 247 14.78 34.93 -1.02
C GLN A 247 13.43 35.67 -1.01
N SER A 248 12.80 35.86 -2.16
CA SER A 248 11.49 36.52 -2.25
C SER A 248 10.40 35.76 -1.48
N GLN A 249 10.45 34.43 -1.46
CA GLN A 249 9.51 33.62 -0.69
C GLN A 249 9.80 33.72 0.80
N LEU A 250 11.08 33.70 1.21
CA LEU A 250 11.46 33.91 2.61
C LEU A 250 11.02 35.29 3.13
N ASP A 251 11.15 36.33 2.32
CA ASP A 251 10.69 37.68 2.65
C ASP A 251 9.16 37.72 2.82
N GLU A 252 8.42 37.08 1.90
CA GLU A 252 6.96 36.96 1.97
C GLU A 252 6.51 36.19 3.22
N LEU A 253 7.11 35.03 3.48
CA LEU A 253 6.81 34.18 4.62
C LEU A 253 7.14 34.88 5.95
N SER A 254 8.29 35.57 6.03
CA SER A 254 8.68 36.35 7.21
C SER A 254 7.70 37.50 7.46
N ALA A 255 7.23 38.17 6.40
CA ALA A 255 6.30 39.29 6.54
C ALA A 255 4.89 38.84 6.98
N LYS A 256 4.44 37.67 6.56
CA LYS A 256 3.06 37.19 6.79
C LYS A 256 2.92 36.23 7.96
N PHE A 257 3.91 35.37 8.19
CA PHE A 257 3.81 34.18 9.04
C PHE A 257 4.99 34.03 10.00
N ALA A 258 5.70 35.12 10.32
CA ALA A 258 6.63 35.11 11.44
C ALA A 258 5.87 34.76 12.74
N PRO A 259 6.48 33.98 13.65
CA PRO A 259 5.87 33.66 14.94
C PRO A 259 5.47 34.93 15.71
N ASP A 260 4.20 35.04 16.07
CA ASP A 260 3.65 36.14 16.86
C ASP A 260 3.85 35.92 18.38
N GLU A 261 3.33 36.82 19.20
CA GLU A 261 3.46 36.73 20.67
C GLU A 261 2.75 35.52 21.28
N ASP A 262 1.72 35.00 20.61
CA ASP A 262 0.93 33.83 21.04
C ASP A 262 1.65 32.51 20.73
N ALA A 263 2.61 32.52 19.80
CA ALA A 263 3.45 31.37 19.51
C ALA A 263 4.30 30.92 20.72
N ALA A 264 4.51 29.61 20.81
CA ALA A 264 5.33 28.99 21.86
C ALA A 264 6.73 29.65 21.94
N ALA A 265 7.23 29.85 23.17
CA ALA A 265 8.52 30.51 23.38
C ALA A 265 9.67 29.79 22.66
N GLU A 266 9.64 28.45 22.61
CA GLU A 266 10.62 27.64 21.89
C GLU A 266 10.61 27.94 20.39
N THR A 267 9.43 28.08 19.79
CA THR A 267 9.24 28.43 18.38
C THR A 267 9.79 29.83 18.08
N ARG A 268 9.50 30.81 18.94
CA ARG A 268 10.02 32.19 18.80
C ARG A 268 11.54 32.24 18.93
N ASP A 269 12.10 31.59 19.95
CA ASP A 269 13.55 31.52 20.16
C ASP A 269 14.26 30.86 18.98
N ASP A 270 13.65 29.81 18.42
CA ASP A 270 14.17 29.12 17.26
C ASP A 270 14.19 29.98 16.00
N TYR A 271 13.09 30.69 15.74
CA TYR A 271 13.02 31.65 14.65
C TYR A 271 14.06 32.77 14.79
N GLN A 272 14.26 33.29 16.01
CA GLN A 272 15.31 34.29 16.28
C GLN A 272 16.72 33.75 16.02
N ARG A 273 17.00 32.47 16.35
CA ARG A 273 18.28 31.85 15.98
C ARG A 273 18.46 31.76 14.48
N TRP A 274 17.41 31.39 13.74
CA TRP A 274 17.44 31.34 12.29
C TRP A 274 17.76 32.70 11.66
N LEU A 275 17.12 33.79 12.14
CA LEU A 275 17.41 35.15 11.68
C LEU A 275 18.88 35.55 11.89
N ASN A 276 19.51 35.09 12.97
CA ASN A 276 20.91 35.38 13.26
C ASN A 276 21.89 34.57 12.39
N THR A 277 21.45 33.47 11.78
CA THR A 277 22.30 32.59 10.96
C THR A 277 22.11 32.77 9.45
N THR A 278 21.00 33.37 9.03
CA THR A 278 20.66 33.58 7.62
C THR A 278 21.04 35.01 7.22
N PRO A 279 22.03 35.23 6.35
CA PRO A 279 22.40 36.58 5.90
C PRO A 279 21.26 37.23 5.08
N PRO A 280 21.14 38.56 5.12
CA PRO A 280 20.10 39.32 4.42
C PRO A 280 20.25 39.30 2.89
#